data_AF-A0A520JD14-F1
#
_entry.id   AF-A0A520JD14-F1
#
_cell.length_a   1.000
_cell.length_b   1.000
_cell.length_c   1.000
_cell.angle_alpha   90.00
_cell.angle_beta   90.00
_cell.angle_gamma   90.00
#
_symmetry.space_group_name_H-M   'P 1'
#
loop_
_entity.id
_entity.type
_entity.pdbx_description
1 polymer ?
#
loop_
_entity_poly.entity_id
_entity_poly.type
_entity_poly.pdbx_seq_one_letter_code
_entity_poly.pdbx_strand_id
1 'polypeptide(L)'
;IYAHAGGRFLLTRPIDGQPASHGNGSTMGFAAASTDAADAWHAAGLAHGGTACEDPPGVREATGGRKLYLAYLRDPSGNKICALHRVA
;
A
#
# COMPACT_ATOMS: atom_id res chain seq x y z
N ILE A 1 -5.33 -16.05 2.10
CA ILE A 1 -4.88 -15.36 3.34
C ILE A 1 -3.37 -15.23 3.25
N TYR A 2 -2.84 -14.02 3.33
CA TYR A 2 -1.40 -13.78 3.43
C TYR A 2 -1.03 -13.56 4.89
N ALA A 3 -0.18 -14.41 5.45
CA ALA A 3 0.29 -14.30 6.83
C ALA A 3 1.78 -13.92 6.84
N HIS A 4 2.13 -12.84 7.54
CA HIS A 4 3.49 -12.33 7.57
C HIS A 4 3.75 -11.52 8.85
N ALA A 5 4.89 -11.75 9.51
CA ALA A 5 5.35 -11.03 10.70
C ALA A 5 4.28 -10.86 11.80
N GLY A 6 3.48 -11.91 12.04
CA GLY A 6 2.39 -11.90 13.01
C GLY A 6 1.08 -11.25 12.54
N GLY A 7 1.08 -10.58 11.39
CA GLY A 7 -0.11 -10.03 10.74
C GLY A 7 -0.77 -10.98 9.75
N ARG A 8 -2.04 -10.73 9.43
CA ARG A 8 -2.79 -11.41 8.37
C ARG A 8 -3.48 -10.38 7.48
N PHE A 9 -3.27 -10.49 6.18
CA PHE A 9 -3.96 -9.72 5.15
C PHE A 9 -4.84 -10.66 4.31
N LEU A 10 -6.09 -10.26 4.09
CA LEU A 10 -7.09 -11.09 3.42
C LEU A 10 -7.70 -10.29 2.27
N LEU A 11 -7.76 -10.93 1.10
CA LEU A 11 -8.63 -10.55 0.01
C LEU A 11 -9.79 -11.53 -0.01
N THR A 12 -11.00 -11.03 -0.05
CA THR A 12 -12.21 -11.85 -0.02
C THR A 12 -13.27 -11.26 -0.93
N ARG A 13 -14.16 -12.12 -1.43
CA ARG A 13 -15.43 -11.66 -1.98
C ARG A 13 -16.26 -11.05 -0.84
N PRO A 14 -16.97 -9.93 -1.06
CA PRO A 14 -17.88 -9.37 -0.07
C PRO A 14 -18.92 -10.40 0.37
N ILE A 15 -19.15 -10.47 1.69
CA ILE A 15 -20.04 -11.49 2.29
C ILE A 15 -21.52 -11.26 1.96
N ASP A 16 -21.89 -10.01 1.65
CA ASP A 16 -23.23 -9.60 1.23
C ASP A 16 -23.52 -9.88 -0.25
N GLY A 17 -22.54 -10.40 -0.99
CA GLY A 17 -22.65 -10.72 -2.41
C GLY A 17 -22.62 -9.53 -3.36
N GLN A 18 -22.45 -8.29 -2.85
CA GLN A 18 -22.34 -7.11 -3.70
C GLN A 18 -20.94 -7.00 -4.34
N PRO A 19 -20.78 -6.23 -5.44
CA PRO A 19 -19.47 -5.96 -6.01
C PRO A 19 -18.52 -5.33 -4.97
N ALA A 20 -17.25 -5.71 -5.00
CA ALA A 20 -16.24 -5.06 -4.16
C ALA A 20 -16.10 -3.58 -4.54
N SER A 21 -15.93 -2.73 -3.55
CA SER A 21 -15.69 -1.29 -3.72
C SER A 21 -14.61 -0.81 -2.77
N HIS A 22 -13.85 0.22 -3.16
CA HIS A 22 -12.91 0.87 -2.27
C HIS A 22 -13.59 1.90 -1.35
N GLY A 23 -13.08 2.06 -0.13
CA GLY A 23 -13.50 3.14 0.77
C GLY A 23 -12.78 4.46 0.45
N ASN A 24 -13.51 5.55 0.24
CA ASN A 24 -12.88 6.88 0.12
C ASN A 24 -12.22 7.26 1.46
N GLY A 25 -10.98 7.77 1.41
CA GLY A 25 -10.18 8.07 2.60
C GLY A 25 -9.56 6.85 3.30
N SER A 26 -9.85 5.62 2.85
CA SER A 26 -9.24 4.41 3.40
C SER A 26 -7.88 4.13 2.75
N THR A 27 -6.92 3.68 3.54
CA THR A 27 -5.60 3.26 3.06
C THR A 27 -5.06 2.14 3.92
N MET A 28 -4.55 1.07 3.29
CA MET A 28 -3.85 0.00 4.00
C MET A 28 -2.33 0.14 3.80
N GLY A 29 -1.60 0.31 4.90
CA GLY A 29 -0.14 0.45 4.89
C GLY A 29 0.57 -0.85 5.28
N PHE A 30 1.56 -1.23 4.49
CA PHE A 30 2.46 -2.36 4.72
C PHE A 30 3.86 -1.83 5.08
N ALA A 31 4.46 -2.39 6.12
CA ALA A 31 5.82 -2.01 6.50
C ALA A 31 6.83 -2.56 5.49
N ALA A 32 7.65 -1.68 4.93
CA ALA A 32 8.77 -2.03 4.07
C ALA A 32 10.09 -1.98 4.85
N ALA A 33 10.98 -2.93 4.56
CA ALA A 33 12.26 -3.07 5.26
C ALA A 33 13.25 -1.94 4.90
N SER A 34 13.12 -1.34 3.71
CA SER A 34 13.97 -0.27 3.19
C SER A 34 13.23 0.56 2.14
N THR A 35 13.84 1.66 1.69
CA THR A 35 13.38 2.46 0.54
C THR A 35 13.36 1.61 -0.73
N ASP A 36 14.43 0.84 -0.99
CA ASP A 36 14.53 -0.03 -2.16
C ASP A 36 13.44 -1.12 -2.17
N ALA A 37 13.09 -1.65 -0.99
CA ALA A 37 11.99 -2.60 -0.87
C ALA A 37 10.63 -1.95 -1.21
N ALA A 38 10.43 -0.67 -0.85
CA ALA A 38 9.23 0.07 -1.20
C ALA A 38 9.16 0.36 -2.72
N ASP A 39 10.29 0.68 -3.35
CA ASP A 39 10.38 0.89 -4.80
C ASP A 39 10.13 -0.40 -5.57
N ALA A 40 10.75 -1.50 -5.15
CA ALA A 40 10.53 -2.82 -5.74
C ALA A 40 9.07 -3.26 -5.60
N TRP A 41 8.46 -3.02 -4.44
CA TRP A 41 7.04 -3.27 -4.20
C TRP A 41 6.16 -2.45 -5.16
N HIS A 42 6.46 -1.17 -5.36
CA HIS A 42 5.72 -0.29 -6.25
C HIS A 42 5.83 -0.73 -7.71
N ALA A 43 7.05 -1.00 -8.18
CA ALA A 43 7.29 -1.49 -9.54
C ALA A 43 6.58 -2.82 -9.81
N ALA A 44 6.64 -3.76 -8.85
CA ALA A 44 5.95 -5.03 -8.96
C ALA A 44 4.42 -4.85 -9.04
N GLY A 45 3.86 -3.96 -8.22
CA GLY A 45 2.43 -3.67 -8.24
C GLY A 45 1.96 -3.09 -9.57
N LEU A 46 2.70 -2.13 -10.14
CA LEU A 46 2.40 -1.60 -11.48
C LEU A 46 2.45 -2.67 -12.57
N ALA A 47 3.44 -3.56 -12.53
CA ALA A 47 3.60 -4.63 -13.52
C ALA A 47 2.48 -5.70 -13.45
N HIS A 48 1.78 -5.81 -12.32
CA HIS A 48 0.77 -6.85 -12.07
C HIS A 48 -0.66 -6.30 -11.91
N GLY A 49 -0.94 -5.16 -12.55
CA GLY A 49 -2.30 -4.62 -12.67
C GLY A 49 -2.70 -3.61 -11.60
N GLY A 50 -1.78 -3.23 -10.71
CA GLY A 50 -1.94 -2.04 -9.89
C GLY A 50 -1.75 -0.77 -10.72
N THR A 51 -2.29 0.35 -10.23
CA THR A 51 -2.14 1.66 -10.88
C THR A 51 -1.44 2.65 -9.97
N ALA A 52 -0.63 3.52 -10.56
CA ALA A 52 0.03 4.61 -9.85
C ALA A 52 -0.99 5.52 -9.14
N CYS A 53 -0.59 6.07 -8.00
CA CYS A 53 -1.31 7.15 -7.32
C CYS A 53 -0.76 8.52 -7.75
N GLU A 54 -1.22 9.59 -7.09
CA GLU A 54 -0.92 10.98 -7.48
C GLU A 54 0.58 11.28 -7.48
N ASP A 55 1.30 10.69 -6.53
CA ASP A 55 2.70 10.96 -6.25
C ASP A 55 3.57 9.71 -6.45
N PRO A 56 4.76 9.84 -7.07
CA PRO A 56 5.72 8.74 -7.14
C PRO A 56 6.27 8.39 -5.74
N PRO A 57 6.88 7.19 -5.59
CA PRO A 57 7.60 6.82 -4.38
C PRO A 57 8.60 7.89 -3.93
N GLY A 58 8.67 8.13 -2.63
CA GLY A 58 9.64 9.07 -2.10
C GLY A 58 9.45 9.43 -0.63
N VAL A 59 10.37 10.26 -0.13
CA VAL A 59 10.34 10.76 1.25
C VAL A 59 9.24 11.82 1.40
N ARG A 60 8.51 11.77 2.51
CA ARG A 60 7.50 12.74 2.94
C ARG A 60 7.68 13.05 4.42
N GLU A 61 7.43 14.30 4.78
CA GLU A 61 7.35 14.74 6.17
C GLU A 61 6.00 14.31 6.75
N ALA A 62 6.04 13.51 7.81
CA ALA A 62 4.87 13.04 8.53
C ALA A 62 4.72 13.77 9.87
N THR A 63 3.51 13.71 10.44
CA THR A 63 3.20 14.37 11.72
C THR A 63 4.19 13.99 12.82
N GLY A 64 4.66 15.00 13.56
CA GLY A 64 5.64 14.83 14.63
C GLY A 64 7.09 14.79 14.15
N GLY A 65 7.40 15.39 12.99
CA GLY A 65 8.77 15.54 12.47
C GLY A 65 9.41 14.23 12.00
N ARG A 66 8.59 13.22 11.66
CA ARG A 66 9.08 11.92 11.18
C ARG A 66 9.20 11.94 9.67
N LYS A 67 10.30 11.41 9.15
CA LYS A 67 10.46 11.18 7.70
C LYS A 67 10.01 9.78 7.35
N LEU A 68 9.08 9.67 6.41
CA LEU A 68 8.59 8.41 5.88
C LEU A 68 8.92 8.31 4.40
N TYR A 69 9.44 7.18 3.97
CA TYR A 69 9.44 6.82 2.56
C TYR A 69 8.13 6.11 2.25
N LEU A 70 7.36 6.64 1.30
CA LEU A 70 6.03 6.16 0.97
C LEU A 70 5.97 5.83 -0.52
N ALA A 71 5.40 4.67 -0.83
CA ALA A 71 5.02 4.30 -2.19
C ALA A 71 3.54 3.91 -2.18
N TYR A 72 2.72 4.57 -3.00
CA TYR A 72 1.27 4.35 -3.06
C TYR A 72 0.85 3.70 -4.38
N LEU A 73 -0.11 2.79 -4.29
CA LEU A 73 -0.78 2.21 -5.45
C LEU A 73 -2.28 2.11 -5.18
N ARG A 74 -3.05 1.97 -6.26
CA ARG A 74 -4.37 1.33 -6.19
C ARG A 74 -4.25 -0.10 -6.68
N ASP A 75 -4.87 -1.02 -5.94
CA ASP A 75 -5.02 -2.40 -6.42
C ASP A 75 -6.05 -2.49 -7.57
N PRO A 76 -6.21 -3.66 -8.22
CA PRO A 76 -7.18 -3.82 -9.31
C PRO A 76 -8.65 -3.58 -8.91
N SER A 77 -8.98 -3.56 -7.62
CA SER A 77 -10.31 -3.23 -7.09
C SER A 77 -10.42 -1.76 -6.64
N GLY A 78 -9.39 -0.95 -6.88
CA GLY A 78 -9.32 0.47 -6.55
C GLY A 78 -8.93 0.80 -5.10
N ASN A 79 -8.63 -0.20 -4.27
CA ASN A 79 -8.22 0.02 -2.88
C ASN A 79 -6.87 0.73 -2.83
N LYS A 80 -6.78 1.85 -2.09
CA LYS A 80 -5.50 2.54 -1.89
C LYS A 80 -4.64 1.75 -0.90
N ILE A 81 -3.46 1.33 -1.35
CA ILE A 81 -2.48 0.58 -0.57
C ILE A 81 -1.13 1.29 -0.60
N CYS A 82 -0.32 1.07 0.43
CA CYS A 82 0.94 1.77 0.61
C CYS A 82 2.05 0.84 1.14
N ALA A 83 3.25 0.91 0.58
CA ALA A 83 4.45 0.48 1.25
C ALA A 83 5.08 1.67 1.99
N LEU A 84 5.35 1.49 3.28
CA LEU A 84 5.85 2.52 4.17
C LEU A 84 7.15 2.06 4.82
N HIS A 85 8.19 2.89 4.72
CA HIS A 85 9.43 2.73 5.45
C HIS A 85 9.72 3.98 6.29
N ARG A 86 10.15 3.80 7.54
CA ARG A 86 10.55 4.92 8.40
C ARG A 86 12.00 5.25 8.11
N VAL A 87 12.27 6.48 7.68
CA VAL A 87 13.63 6.97 7.43
C VAL A 87 14.16 7.55 8.73
N ALA A 88 15.31 7.04 9.18
CA ALA A 88 16.00 7.53 10.38
C ALA A 88 16.58 8.93 10.16
#